data_AF-A0AAN7I3N1-F1
#
_entry.id   AF-A0AAN7I3N1-F1
#
_cell.length_a   1.000
_cell.length_b   1.000
_cell.length_c   1.000
_cell.angle_alpha   90.00
_cell.angle_beta   90.00
_cell.angle_gamma   90.00
#
_symmetry.space_group_name_H-M   'P 1'
#
loop_
_entity.id
_entity.type
_entity.pdbx_description
1 polymer ?
#
loop_
_entity_poly.entity_id
_entity_poly.type
_entity_poly.pdbx_seq_one_letter_code
_entity_poly.pdbx_strand_id
1 'polypeptide(L)'
;MVQVLPINYNNEHYKQNYMNGNEYQHSTPPPPPPLQPHQQQMPIPMPVPMINHHLIHPHHQPPNFFHPAPPPPPPVPHQQPMYPTDPSQQQYMDYAGSGGYHHPSMGYMHQQGYYPADITVYVPTLQKTYALNTSVLSRSPVLYQRIMEEQSNTLELDLYVLPETFHTVINHLTRPLTPQDILFLANEKPQIAIELLEASEELGLEPLLDALLLALNQNLHSQKIAMTYIDAMDPYQPIEEEEPRRWVEALEEDVVSFMVKGLSAQLEAFSTSVKVSGNVVIGQVNACGYMPSRTPPMRGFMDLARAYSALPLHLMIRCLEHPALPVQDAIQRNLFARKVLTIVSSNNTFHQRSSEPQLIAVMKFDKGKDTIAVVRETGLKKGCWDPKLYDLHAM
;
A
#
# COMPACT_ATOMS: atom_id res chain seq x y z
N MET A 1 -37.61 18.63 1.92
CA MET A 1 -36.89 17.55 2.64
C MET A 1 -36.93 16.29 1.80
N VAL A 2 -35.77 15.83 1.36
CA VAL A 2 -35.54 14.45 0.91
C VAL A 2 -35.23 13.67 2.17
N GLN A 3 -35.77 12.46 2.34
CA GLN A 3 -35.30 11.59 3.41
C GLN A 3 -33.99 10.96 2.96
N VAL A 4 -32.99 11.13 3.79
CA VAL A 4 -31.60 10.90 3.45
C VAL A 4 -31.05 9.92 4.48
N LEU A 5 -30.50 8.80 4.01
CA LEU A 5 -29.82 7.87 4.90
C LEU A 5 -28.32 8.21 4.92
N PRO A 6 -27.73 8.44 6.11
CA PRO A 6 -26.28 8.55 6.23
C PRO A 6 -25.64 7.25 5.75
N ILE A 7 -24.53 7.39 5.06
CA ILE A 7 -23.75 6.24 4.58
C ILE A 7 -22.96 5.71 5.77
N ASN A 8 -23.14 4.43 6.10
CA ASN A 8 -22.24 3.74 7.00
C ASN A 8 -21.06 3.26 6.15
N TYR A 9 -19.88 3.82 6.37
CA TYR A 9 -18.69 3.55 5.56
C TYR A 9 -18.39 2.06 5.46
N ASN A 10 -18.50 1.31 6.58
CA ASN A 10 -18.28 -0.13 6.61
C ASN A 10 -19.24 -0.87 5.66
N ASN A 11 -20.52 -0.48 5.59
CA ASN A 11 -21.51 -1.12 4.70
C ASN A 11 -21.28 -0.89 3.20
N GLU A 12 -20.58 0.18 2.81
CA GLU A 12 -20.27 0.43 1.40
C GLU A 12 -19.03 -0.34 0.92
N HIS A 13 -18.10 -0.68 1.82
CA HIS A 13 -17.05 -1.68 1.54
C HIS A 13 -17.70 -3.03 1.21
N TYR A 14 -18.66 -3.47 2.03
CA TYR A 14 -19.28 -4.79 1.87
C TYR A 14 -20.08 -4.93 0.57
N LYS A 15 -20.79 -3.89 0.11
CA LYS A 15 -21.56 -3.96 -1.14
C LYS A 15 -20.72 -4.17 -2.41
N GLN A 16 -19.46 -3.73 -2.44
CA GLN A 16 -18.59 -3.94 -3.61
C GLN A 16 -18.03 -5.37 -3.66
N ASN A 17 -17.72 -5.98 -2.50
CA ASN A 17 -17.10 -7.30 -2.43
C ASN A 17 -18.06 -8.47 -2.72
N TYR A 18 -19.37 -8.30 -2.48
CA TYR A 18 -20.37 -9.35 -2.76
C TYR A 18 -20.68 -9.57 -4.26
N MET A 19 -20.15 -8.75 -5.18
CA MET A 19 -20.44 -8.88 -6.62
C MET A 19 -19.40 -9.68 -7.42
N ASN A 20 -18.34 -10.20 -6.78
CA ASN A 20 -17.39 -11.15 -7.40
C ASN A 20 -17.64 -12.60 -6.97
N GLY A 21 -18.82 -12.89 -6.41
CA GLY A 21 -19.31 -14.26 -6.19
C GLY A 21 -20.01 -14.76 -7.45
N ASN A 22 -19.29 -15.50 -8.30
CA ASN A 22 -19.91 -16.29 -9.35
C ASN A 22 -20.94 -17.24 -8.70
N GLU A 23 -22.22 -16.99 -8.98
CA GLU A 23 -23.30 -17.95 -8.76
C GLU A 23 -22.89 -19.29 -9.38
N TYR A 24 -22.82 -20.34 -8.56
CA TYR A 24 -22.69 -21.72 -8.99
C TYR A 24 -23.91 -22.12 -9.83
N GLN A 25 -23.89 -21.83 -11.13
CA GLN A 25 -24.64 -22.61 -12.11
C GLN A 25 -23.78 -23.79 -12.53
N HIS A 26 -24.19 -24.99 -12.09
CA HIS A 26 -23.69 -26.27 -12.57
C HIS A 26 -23.71 -26.32 -14.11
N SER A 27 -22.57 -26.05 -14.72
CA SER A 27 -22.30 -26.32 -16.13
C SER A 27 -21.24 -27.41 -16.18
N THR A 28 -21.65 -28.60 -16.59
CA THR A 28 -20.77 -29.75 -16.87
C THR A 28 -19.62 -29.34 -17.80
N PRO A 29 -18.38 -29.76 -17.53
CA PRO A 29 -17.25 -29.44 -18.39
C PRO A 29 -17.35 -30.16 -19.74
N PRO A 30 -16.94 -29.54 -20.87
CA PRO A 30 -16.86 -30.22 -22.15
C PRO A 30 -15.72 -31.27 -22.15
N PRO A 31 -15.83 -32.35 -22.95
CA PRO A 31 -14.85 -33.43 -22.96
C PRO A 31 -13.52 -32.98 -23.56
N PRO A 32 -12.39 -33.60 -23.15
CA PRO A 32 -11.07 -33.25 -23.66
C PRO A 32 -10.87 -33.72 -25.11
N PRO A 33 -10.07 -33.00 -25.92
CA PRO A 33 -9.69 -33.44 -27.26
C PRO A 33 -8.70 -34.63 -27.21
N PRO A 34 -8.65 -35.48 -28.25
CA PRO A 34 -7.85 -36.70 -28.24
C PRO A 34 -6.35 -36.41 -28.33
N LEU A 35 -5.57 -37.19 -27.57
CA LEU A 35 -4.11 -37.20 -27.55
C LEU A 35 -3.54 -37.61 -28.92
N GLN A 36 -2.65 -36.78 -29.48
CA GLN A 36 -1.75 -37.17 -30.57
C GLN A 36 -0.28 -37.16 -30.10
N PRO A 37 0.57 -38.07 -30.62
CA PRO A 37 1.83 -38.42 -29.98
C PRO A 37 3.03 -37.53 -30.36
N HIS A 38 3.85 -37.23 -29.36
CA HIS A 38 5.29 -36.95 -29.37
C HIS A 38 5.99 -36.80 -30.74
N GLN A 39 6.42 -35.56 -31.05
CA GLN A 39 7.64 -35.35 -31.84
C GLN A 39 8.64 -34.50 -31.04
N GLN A 40 9.81 -35.09 -30.83
CA GLN A 40 11.01 -34.48 -30.27
C GLN A 40 11.44 -33.27 -31.10
N GLN A 41 11.62 -32.11 -30.46
CA GLN A 41 12.40 -31.00 -31.03
C GLN A 41 13.66 -30.79 -30.18
N MET A 42 14.80 -30.87 -30.84
CA MET A 42 16.14 -30.66 -30.28
C MET A 42 16.39 -29.17 -29.98
N PRO A 43 17.22 -28.82 -28.98
CA PRO A 43 17.52 -27.42 -28.65
C PRO A 43 18.44 -26.77 -29.70
N ILE A 44 18.11 -25.54 -30.09
CA ILE A 44 18.92 -24.66 -30.94
C ILE A 44 19.98 -23.95 -30.06
N PRO A 45 21.26 -23.86 -30.46
CA PRO A 45 22.28 -23.15 -29.69
C PRO A 45 22.20 -21.63 -29.89
N MET A 46 22.28 -20.86 -28.80
CA MET A 46 22.38 -19.39 -28.80
C MET A 46 23.84 -18.92 -29.03
N PRO A 47 24.08 -17.86 -29.82
CA PRO A 47 25.42 -17.30 -30.03
C PRO A 47 25.84 -16.33 -28.91
N VAL A 48 27.10 -16.39 -28.51
CA VAL A 48 27.74 -15.47 -27.55
C VAL A 48 28.42 -14.33 -28.33
N PRO A 49 28.33 -13.05 -27.92
CA PRO A 49 29.04 -11.98 -28.60
C PRO A 49 30.51 -11.91 -28.14
N MET A 50 31.42 -12.01 -29.11
CA MET A 50 32.84 -11.67 -28.96
C MET A 50 33.03 -10.15 -29.08
N ILE A 51 33.63 -9.53 -28.05
CA ILE A 51 34.17 -8.17 -28.16
C ILE A 51 35.57 -8.29 -28.79
N ASN A 52 35.69 -7.79 -30.02
CA ASN A 52 36.97 -7.69 -30.70
C ASN A 52 37.63 -6.32 -30.45
N HIS A 53 38.96 -6.36 -30.43
CA HIS A 53 39.89 -5.27 -30.11
C HIS A 53 39.87 -4.12 -31.11
N HIS A 54 40.47 -2.97 -30.71
CA HIS A 54 41.35 -2.04 -31.47
C HIS A 54 41.64 -0.81 -30.54
N LEU A 55 42.82 -0.18 -30.38
CA LEU A 55 44.13 -0.19 -31.08
C LEU A 55 45.15 0.74 -30.32
N ILE A 56 46.48 0.52 -30.52
CA ILE A 56 47.67 1.43 -30.40
C ILE A 56 48.73 1.18 -29.26
N HIS A 57 49.69 0.26 -29.52
CA HIS A 57 51.19 0.30 -29.59
C HIS A 57 52.10 1.44 -28.99
N PRO A 58 53.47 1.33 -28.89
CA PRO A 58 54.41 0.16 -28.86
C PRO A 58 55.76 0.26 -28.02
N HIS A 59 56.53 -0.86 -28.00
CA HIS A 59 58.01 -1.07 -27.92
C HIS A 59 58.83 -1.07 -26.59
N HIS A 60 59.35 -2.25 -26.16
CA HIS A 60 60.77 -2.72 -26.17
C HIS A 60 60.99 -4.03 -25.35
N GLN A 61 61.95 -4.87 -25.79
CA GLN A 61 62.37 -6.25 -25.36
C GLN A 61 63.62 -6.24 -24.42
N PRO A 62 64.28 -7.36 -23.94
CA PRO A 62 63.98 -8.82 -23.77
C PRO A 62 64.45 -9.41 -22.37
N PRO A 63 65.01 -10.64 -22.19
CA PRO A 63 64.36 -11.93 -21.84
C PRO A 63 64.82 -12.66 -20.54
N ASN A 64 64.10 -13.73 -20.16
CA ASN A 64 64.43 -14.85 -19.22
C ASN A 64 64.62 -14.58 -17.71
N PHE A 65 63.86 -15.29 -16.86
CA PHE A 65 64.30 -16.41 -15.99
C PHE A 65 63.19 -16.81 -15.00
N PHE A 66 63.07 -18.12 -14.76
CA PHE A 66 62.13 -18.77 -13.84
C PHE A 66 62.11 -18.14 -12.43
N HIS A 67 60.92 -17.84 -11.88
CA HIS A 67 60.73 -17.68 -10.43
C HIS A 67 59.44 -18.35 -9.93
N PRO A 68 59.43 -18.95 -8.73
CA PRO A 68 58.35 -19.78 -8.20
C PRO A 68 57.26 -18.96 -7.48
N ALA A 69 56.10 -19.57 -7.26
CA ALA A 69 54.96 -19.01 -6.53
C ALA A 69 55.32 -18.60 -5.08
N PRO A 70 54.72 -17.53 -4.53
CA PRO A 70 54.94 -17.12 -3.14
C PRO A 70 54.27 -18.11 -2.15
N PRO A 71 54.82 -18.28 -0.92
CA PRO A 71 54.29 -19.20 0.07
C PRO A 71 53.03 -18.63 0.77
N PRO A 72 52.19 -19.49 1.37
CA PRO A 72 51.03 -19.06 2.15
C PRO A 72 51.44 -18.41 3.49
N PRO A 73 50.61 -17.51 4.06
CA PRO A 73 50.88 -16.89 5.36
C PRO A 73 50.73 -17.88 6.53
N PRO A 74 51.39 -17.63 7.69
CA PRO A 74 51.40 -18.54 8.83
C PRO A 74 50.06 -18.50 9.62
N PRO A 75 49.73 -19.58 10.36
CA PRO A 75 48.53 -19.61 11.21
C PRO A 75 48.71 -18.74 12.46
N VAL A 76 47.73 -17.90 12.75
CA VAL A 76 47.66 -17.07 13.96
C VAL A 76 47.21 -17.94 15.16
N PRO A 77 47.78 -17.81 16.37
CA PRO A 77 47.37 -18.62 17.52
C PRO A 77 45.97 -18.23 18.01
N HIS A 78 45.16 -19.24 18.32
CA HIS A 78 43.87 -19.10 19.00
C HIS A 78 44.05 -18.39 20.36
N GLN A 79 43.51 -17.17 20.49
CA GLN A 79 43.23 -16.56 21.79
C GLN A 79 41.76 -16.82 22.14
N GLN A 80 41.55 -17.54 23.25
CA GLN A 80 40.24 -17.66 23.90
C GLN A 80 39.86 -16.31 24.52
N PRO A 81 38.62 -15.82 24.38
CA PRO A 81 38.18 -14.67 25.17
C PRO A 81 37.88 -15.10 26.61
N MET A 82 38.66 -14.55 27.54
CA MET A 82 38.31 -14.42 28.96
C MET A 82 37.02 -13.60 29.09
N TYR A 83 36.06 -14.12 29.86
CA TYR A 83 34.93 -13.33 30.37
C TYR A 83 35.41 -12.34 31.45
N PRO A 84 34.83 -11.13 31.45
CA PRO A 84 34.49 -10.48 32.71
C PRO A 84 32.99 -10.18 32.80
N THR A 85 32.44 -10.59 33.92
CA THR A 85 31.11 -10.33 34.47
C THR A 85 30.94 -8.85 34.82
N ASP A 86 29.91 -8.17 34.29
CA ASP A 86 29.22 -7.05 34.96
C ASP A 86 27.80 -6.84 34.35
N PRO A 87 26.70 -6.81 35.13
CA PRO A 87 25.33 -6.90 34.61
C PRO A 87 24.58 -5.55 34.55
N SER A 88 25.17 -4.47 34.03
CA SER A 88 24.51 -3.15 34.08
C SER A 88 24.42 -2.32 32.79
N GLN A 89 24.68 -2.87 31.60
CA GLN A 89 24.33 -2.20 30.34
C GLN A 89 23.90 -3.20 29.25
N GLN A 90 22.59 -3.49 29.18
CA GLN A 90 21.96 -4.19 28.05
C GLN A 90 21.11 -3.22 27.23
N GLN A 91 21.75 -2.19 26.67
CA GLN A 91 21.17 -1.41 25.59
C GLN A 91 22.17 -1.38 24.44
N TYR A 92 21.72 -1.82 23.27
CA TYR A 92 22.41 -1.70 21.98
C TYR A 92 23.75 -2.45 21.86
N MET A 93 23.72 -3.71 21.41
CA MET A 93 24.89 -4.29 20.76
C MET A 93 24.89 -3.92 19.27
N ASP A 94 25.64 -2.85 19.03
CA ASP A 94 26.13 -2.38 17.74
C ASP A 94 26.91 -3.49 17.00
N TYR A 95 26.39 -3.93 15.85
CA TYR A 95 27.12 -4.76 14.88
C TYR A 95 27.12 -4.09 13.50
N ALA A 96 27.14 -2.76 13.47
CA ALA A 96 27.32 -1.99 12.24
C ALA A 96 28.70 -1.31 12.24
N GLY A 97 29.73 -2.09 11.90
CA GLY A 97 31.11 -1.61 11.91
C GLY A 97 31.91 -2.01 10.68
N SER A 98 31.80 -1.18 9.63
CA SER A 98 32.86 -0.87 8.65
C SER A 98 33.10 -1.78 7.44
N GLY A 99 33.12 -1.14 6.26
CA GLY A 99 33.98 -1.55 5.15
C GLY A 99 33.26 -2.24 4.01
N GLY A 100 32.96 -1.49 2.96
CA GLY A 100 32.46 -2.05 1.71
C GLY A 100 33.45 -3.00 1.08
N TYR A 101 33.17 -4.31 1.16
CA TYR A 101 33.51 -5.32 0.16
C TYR A 101 32.50 -6.46 0.35
N HIS A 102 31.80 -6.81 -0.73
CA HIS A 102 30.94 -7.96 -0.95
C HIS A 102 31.11 -9.11 0.07
N HIS A 103 30.39 -9.05 1.18
CA HIS A 103 30.21 -10.19 2.07
C HIS A 103 29.07 -11.06 1.48
N PRO A 104 29.28 -12.37 1.25
CA PRO A 104 28.23 -13.22 0.72
C PRO A 104 27.09 -13.26 1.74
N SER A 105 25.90 -12.88 1.30
CA SER A 105 24.67 -12.88 2.09
C SER A 105 24.50 -14.24 2.76
N MET A 106 24.25 -14.29 4.06
CA MET A 106 23.90 -15.52 4.80
C MET A 106 22.79 -16.33 4.09
N GLY A 107 21.91 -15.68 3.32
CA GLY A 107 20.94 -16.33 2.44
C GLY A 107 21.52 -17.32 1.43
N TYR A 108 22.75 -17.10 0.94
CA TYR A 108 23.47 -18.05 0.06
C TYR A 108 24.14 -19.20 0.83
N MET A 109 24.44 -19.04 2.13
CA MET A 109 25.05 -20.11 2.94
C MET A 109 24.03 -21.19 3.35
N HIS A 110 22.74 -20.84 3.46
CA HIS A 110 21.66 -21.80 3.68
C HIS A 110 21.51 -22.80 2.51
N GLN A 111 21.69 -22.35 1.27
CA GLN A 111 21.67 -23.24 0.09
C GLN A 111 22.95 -24.07 -0.07
N GLN A 112 24.07 -23.64 0.53
CA GLN A 112 25.36 -24.33 0.42
C GLN A 112 25.69 -25.27 1.59
N GLY A 113 24.76 -25.47 2.55
CA GLY A 113 24.87 -26.51 3.56
C GLY A 113 25.85 -26.24 4.71
N TYR A 114 26.30 -24.99 4.89
CA TYR A 114 27.23 -24.63 5.98
C TYR A 114 26.55 -24.56 7.37
N TYR A 115 25.22 -24.40 7.41
CA TYR A 115 24.41 -24.51 8.62
C TYR A 115 23.20 -25.41 8.32
N PRO A 116 23.06 -26.56 9.00
CA PRO A 116 21.90 -27.44 8.79
C PRO A 116 20.63 -26.73 9.24
N ALA A 117 19.58 -26.78 8.42
CA ALA A 117 18.26 -26.35 8.84
C ALA A 117 17.76 -27.25 9.97
N ASP A 118 17.21 -26.64 11.02
CA ASP A 118 16.70 -27.31 12.22
C ASP A 118 15.16 -27.23 12.32
N ILE A 119 14.51 -26.46 11.45
CA ILE A 119 13.05 -26.35 11.38
C ILE A 119 12.54 -26.35 9.93
N THR A 120 11.39 -27.00 9.75
CA THR A 120 10.68 -27.07 8.47
C THR A 120 9.46 -26.15 8.52
N VAL A 121 9.44 -25.10 7.71
CA VAL A 121 8.32 -24.14 7.65
C VAL A 121 7.45 -24.44 6.45
N TYR A 122 6.19 -24.79 6.68
CA TYR A 122 5.17 -24.91 5.64
C TYR A 122 4.38 -23.61 5.53
N VAL A 123 4.23 -23.09 4.31
CA VAL A 123 3.45 -21.88 4.02
C VAL A 123 2.26 -22.31 3.15
N PRO A 124 1.05 -22.46 3.73
CA PRO A 124 -0.10 -23.03 3.02
C PRO A 124 -0.52 -22.21 1.80
N THR A 125 -0.51 -20.88 1.91
CA THR A 125 -0.84 -19.94 0.84
C THR A 125 0.06 -20.10 -0.39
N LEU A 126 1.32 -20.51 -0.17
CA LEU A 126 2.30 -20.77 -1.23
C LEU A 126 2.37 -22.25 -1.64
N GLN A 127 1.70 -23.13 -0.89
CA GLN A 127 1.81 -24.59 -0.98
C GLN A 127 3.27 -25.06 -1.02
N LYS A 128 4.13 -24.43 -0.22
CA LYS A 128 5.58 -24.66 -0.23
C LYS A 128 6.12 -24.89 1.16
N THR A 129 7.17 -25.69 1.21
CA THR A 129 7.92 -26.00 2.42
C THR A 129 9.35 -25.48 2.29
N TYR A 130 9.83 -24.84 3.35
CA TYR A 130 11.14 -24.22 3.43
C TYR A 130 11.91 -24.83 4.60
N ALA A 131 13.14 -25.29 4.34
CA ALA A 131 14.06 -25.70 5.39
C ALA A 131 14.79 -24.44 5.91
N LEU A 132 14.51 -24.03 7.13
CA LEU A 132 14.98 -22.78 7.73
C LEU A 132 15.69 -23.02 9.07
N ASN A 133 16.12 -21.93 9.71
CA ASN A 133 16.80 -21.97 11.00
C ASN A 133 15.95 -21.29 12.08
N THR A 134 15.71 -21.98 13.21
CA THR A 134 14.99 -21.43 14.37
C THR A 134 15.62 -20.13 14.86
N SER A 135 16.96 -20.04 14.82
CA SER A 135 17.73 -18.85 15.21
C SER A 135 17.45 -17.61 14.34
N VAL A 136 17.05 -17.80 13.08
CA VAL A 136 16.64 -16.71 12.18
C VAL A 136 15.19 -16.33 12.44
N LEU A 137 14.29 -17.33 12.53
CA LEU A 137 12.87 -17.10 12.75
C LEU A 137 12.60 -16.43 14.10
N SER A 138 13.36 -16.79 15.14
CA SER A 138 13.27 -16.23 16.50
C SER A 138 13.61 -14.74 16.60
N ARG A 139 14.01 -14.10 15.50
CA ARG A 139 14.15 -12.63 15.44
C ARG A 139 12.81 -11.92 15.27
N SER A 140 11.75 -12.63 14.87
CA SER A 140 10.38 -12.17 15.03
C SER A 140 9.91 -12.51 16.45
N PRO A 141 9.37 -11.54 17.22
CA PRO A 141 8.83 -11.80 18.55
C PRO A 141 7.71 -12.84 18.55
N VAL A 142 6.82 -12.77 17.55
CA VAL A 142 5.67 -13.70 17.39
C VAL A 142 6.17 -15.11 17.11
N LEU A 143 7.10 -15.27 16.16
CA LEU A 143 7.64 -16.59 15.83
C LEU A 143 8.48 -17.16 16.97
N TYR A 144 9.24 -16.33 17.69
CA TYR A 144 9.99 -16.77 18.87
C TYR A 144 9.06 -17.37 19.91
N GLN A 145 7.99 -16.65 20.26
CA GLN A 145 7.00 -17.13 21.22
C GLN A 145 6.38 -18.45 20.75
N ARG A 146 5.93 -18.51 19.49
CA ARG A 146 5.29 -19.70 18.92
C ARG A 146 6.22 -20.92 18.89
N ILE A 147 7.50 -20.73 18.52
CA ILE A 147 8.50 -21.81 18.52
C ILE A 147 8.75 -22.32 19.96
N MET A 148 8.79 -21.42 20.95
CA MET A 148 8.97 -21.80 22.36
C MET A 148 7.75 -22.54 22.93
N GLU A 149 6.54 -22.22 22.47
CA GLU A 149 5.28 -22.85 22.90
C GLU A 149 5.05 -24.21 22.23
N GLU A 150 5.20 -24.32 20.91
CA GLU A 150 4.93 -25.56 20.17
C GLU A 150 6.02 -26.61 20.34
N GLN A 151 7.28 -26.19 20.55
CA GLN A 151 8.47 -27.07 20.68
C GLN A 151 8.54 -28.15 19.59
N SER A 152 8.15 -27.78 18.37
CA SER A 152 8.10 -28.64 17.19
C SER A 152 9.23 -28.29 16.22
N ASN A 153 9.63 -29.27 15.39
CA ASN A 153 10.58 -29.04 14.29
C ASN A 153 9.85 -28.67 12.99
N THR A 154 8.54 -28.41 13.06
CA THR A 154 7.66 -28.12 11.93
C THR A 154 6.75 -26.96 12.30
N LEU A 155 6.78 -25.89 11.51
CA LEU A 155 5.97 -24.70 11.76
C LEU A 155 5.09 -24.43 10.54
N GLU A 156 3.81 -24.21 10.75
CA GLU A 156 2.88 -23.77 9.71
C GLU A 156 2.67 -22.26 9.81
N LEU A 157 2.97 -21.54 8.74
CA LEU A 157 2.96 -20.08 8.71
C LEU A 157 1.94 -19.57 7.69
N ASP A 158 0.82 -19.08 8.20
CA ASP A 158 -0.28 -18.52 7.42
C ASP A 158 -0.04 -17.04 7.12
N LEU A 159 0.90 -16.77 6.22
CA LEU A 159 1.08 -15.41 5.67
C LEU A 159 0.45 -15.32 4.29
N TYR A 160 -0.46 -14.37 4.11
CA TYR A 160 -1.11 -14.07 2.83
C TYR A 160 -0.21 -13.21 1.93
N VAL A 161 0.94 -13.76 1.55
CA VAL A 161 1.96 -13.02 0.79
C VAL A 161 2.42 -13.79 -0.45
N LEU A 162 2.93 -13.07 -1.45
CA LEU A 162 3.57 -13.66 -2.62
C LEU A 162 4.91 -14.31 -2.25
N PRO A 163 5.41 -15.28 -3.06
CA PRO A 163 6.70 -15.92 -2.82
C PRO A 163 7.86 -14.93 -2.67
N GLU A 164 7.88 -13.87 -3.47
CA GLU A 164 8.94 -12.86 -3.42
C GLU A 164 8.91 -12.06 -2.11
N THR A 165 7.73 -11.71 -1.62
CA THR A 165 7.52 -11.06 -0.32
C THR A 165 7.96 -11.98 0.81
N PHE A 166 7.57 -13.25 0.78
CA PHE A 166 8.02 -14.24 1.78
C PHE A 166 9.55 -14.34 1.83
N HIS A 167 10.22 -14.42 0.67
CA HIS A 167 11.68 -14.40 0.61
C HIS A 167 12.26 -13.10 1.19
N THR A 168 11.60 -11.97 0.97
CA THR A 168 12.02 -10.67 1.51
C THR A 168 11.89 -10.62 3.03
N VAL A 169 10.83 -11.20 3.61
CA VAL A 169 10.66 -11.37 5.07
C VAL A 169 11.81 -12.21 5.65
N ILE A 170 12.07 -13.39 5.09
CA ILE A 170 13.16 -14.26 5.57
C ILE A 170 14.52 -13.57 5.43
N ASN A 171 14.74 -12.84 4.34
CA ASN A 171 15.95 -12.03 4.16
C ASN A 171 16.06 -10.94 5.22
N HIS A 172 14.98 -10.23 5.53
CA HIS A 172 14.94 -9.21 6.59
C HIS A 172 15.29 -9.81 7.95
N LEU A 173 14.69 -10.95 8.31
CA LEU A 173 15.00 -11.65 9.55
C LEU A 173 16.48 -12.08 9.57
N THR A 174 17.06 -12.49 8.44
CA THR A 174 18.48 -12.87 8.36
C THR A 174 19.42 -11.65 8.44
N ARG A 175 19.06 -10.57 7.76
CA ARG A 175 19.77 -9.29 7.69
C ARG A 175 18.72 -8.18 7.53
N PRO A 176 18.57 -7.30 8.53
CA PRO A 176 17.59 -6.22 8.45
C PRO A 176 17.72 -5.40 7.17
N LEU A 177 16.58 -5.12 6.54
CA LEU A 177 16.50 -4.26 5.36
C LEU A 177 17.02 -2.87 5.71
N THR A 178 17.85 -2.31 4.84
CA THR A 178 18.35 -0.95 5.03
C THR A 178 17.28 0.07 4.63
N PRO A 179 17.36 1.33 5.10
CA PRO A 179 16.46 2.38 4.66
C PRO A 179 16.42 2.55 3.13
N GLN A 180 17.55 2.29 2.45
CA GLN A 180 17.62 2.35 0.99
C GLN A 180 16.86 1.19 0.32
N ASP A 181 16.91 -0.01 0.90
CA ASP A 181 16.14 -1.15 0.40
C ASP A 181 14.63 -0.90 0.57
N ILE A 182 14.23 -0.34 1.72
CA ILE A 182 12.83 0.00 2.02
C ILE A 182 12.31 1.06 1.03
N LEU A 183 13.07 2.14 0.81
CA LEU A 183 12.71 3.16 -0.18
C LEU A 183 12.64 2.60 -1.60
N PHE A 184 13.58 1.72 -1.97
CA PHE A 184 13.55 1.05 -3.26
C PHE A 184 12.28 0.21 -3.44
N LEU A 185 11.88 -0.56 -2.42
CA LEU A 185 10.65 -1.35 -2.45
C LEU A 185 9.42 -0.44 -2.58
N ALA A 186 9.33 0.63 -1.79
CA ALA A 186 8.22 1.58 -1.86
C ALA A 186 8.08 2.23 -3.26
N ASN A 187 9.20 2.53 -3.92
CA ASN A 187 9.22 3.21 -5.22
C ASN A 187 9.00 2.25 -6.40
N GLU A 188 9.72 1.14 -6.42
CA GLU A 188 9.80 0.26 -7.60
C GLU A 188 8.92 -0.99 -7.48
N LYS A 189 8.61 -1.42 -6.25
CA LYS A 189 7.84 -2.64 -5.97
C LYS A 189 6.77 -2.40 -4.88
N PRO A 190 5.83 -1.47 -5.08
CA PRO A 190 4.86 -1.07 -4.05
C PRO A 190 3.97 -2.22 -3.59
N GLN A 191 3.66 -3.19 -4.46
CA GLN A 191 2.95 -4.41 -4.08
C GLN A 191 3.69 -5.17 -2.98
N ILE A 192 4.99 -5.40 -3.14
CA ILE A 192 5.81 -6.10 -2.13
C ILE A 192 5.89 -5.27 -0.85
N ALA A 193 6.07 -3.96 -0.96
CA ALA A 193 6.10 -3.08 0.21
C ALA A 193 4.80 -3.14 1.02
N ILE A 194 3.64 -3.22 0.37
CA ILE A 194 2.33 -3.33 1.01
C ILE A 194 2.12 -4.73 1.60
N GLU A 195 2.46 -5.81 0.90
CA GLU A 195 2.41 -7.16 1.49
C GLU A 195 3.38 -7.34 2.68
N LEU A 196 4.50 -6.60 2.67
CA LEU A 196 5.41 -6.55 3.80
C LEU A 196 4.82 -5.81 5.01
N LEU A 197 3.87 -4.88 4.83
CA LEU A 197 3.15 -4.29 5.97
C LEU A 197 2.36 -5.37 6.70
N GLU A 198 1.59 -6.17 5.95
CA GLU A 198 0.84 -7.29 6.51
C GLU A 198 1.75 -8.29 7.23
N ALA A 199 2.81 -8.74 6.56
CA ALA A 199 3.76 -9.65 7.19
C ALA A 199 4.46 -9.04 8.39
N SER A 200 4.69 -7.73 8.42
CA SER A 200 5.32 -7.07 9.56
C SER A 200 4.37 -6.98 10.75
N GLU A 201 3.08 -6.73 10.54
CA GLU A 201 2.07 -6.71 11.60
C GLU A 201 1.91 -8.13 12.20
N GLU A 202 1.68 -9.13 11.35
CA GLU A 202 1.50 -10.54 11.76
C GLU A 202 2.72 -11.12 12.49
N LEU A 203 3.93 -10.69 12.11
CA LEU A 203 5.18 -11.17 12.73
C LEU A 203 5.67 -10.28 13.88
N GLY A 204 4.97 -9.20 14.21
CA GLY A 204 5.37 -8.25 15.25
C GLY A 204 6.68 -7.51 14.95
N LEU A 205 6.95 -7.20 13.68
CA LEU A 205 8.15 -6.48 13.20
C LEU A 205 7.90 -4.96 13.15
N GLU A 206 7.54 -4.36 14.28
CA GLU A 206 7.09 -2.96 14.33
C GLU A 206 8.06 -1.93 13.73
N PRO A 207 9.39 -2.01 13.95
CA PRO A 207 10.31 -1.06 13.32
C PRO A 207 10.31 -1.12 11.79
N LEU A 208 10.04 -2.30 11.20
CA LEU A 208 9.92 -2.46 9.75
C LEU A 208 8.57 -1.90 9.26
N LEU A 209 7.49 -2.18 10.00
CA LEU A 209 6.15 -1.67 9.70
C LEU A 209 6.13 -0.13 9.65
N ASP A 210 6.66 0.53 10.68
CA ASP A 210 6.75 1.99 10.76
C ASP A 210 7.60 2.58 9.62
N ALA A 211 8.73 1.95 9.31
CA ALA A 211 9.63 2.39 8.25
C ALA A 211 8.99 2.25 6.86
N LEU A 212 8.22 1.18 6.62
CA LEU A 212 7.47 0.96 5.39
C LEU A 212 6.35 1.98 5.21
N LEU A 213 5.53 2.21 6.25
CA LEU A 213 4.47 3.23 6.21
C LEU A 213 5.04 4.62 5.89
N LEU A 214 6.13 5.00 6.56
CA LEU A 214 6.81 6.26 6.29
C LEU A 214 7.32 6.35 4.85
N ALA A 215 7.96 5.29 4.34
CA ALA A 215 8.50 5.27 2.98
C ALA A 215 7.39 5.33 1.91
N LEU A 216 6.31 4.58 2.12
CA LEU A 216 5.16 4.57 1.22
C LEU A 216 4.48 5.95 1.17
N ASN A 217 4.30 6.60 2.32
CA ASN A 217 3.76 7.96 2.41
C ASN A 217 4.66 8.98 1.69
N GLN A 218 5.98 8.90 1.89
CA GLN A 218 6.93 9.77 1.19
C GLN A 218 6.88 9.60 -0.34
N ASN A 219 6.52 8.41 -0.83
CA ASN A 219 6.36 8.14 -2.26
C ASN A 219 4.96 8.52 -2.81
N LEU A 220 4.00 8.95 -1.97
CA LEU A 220 2.69 9.46 -2.42
C LEU A 220 2.82 10.85 -3.07
N HIS A 221 3.22 10.86 -4.35
CA HIS A 221 3.41 12.11 -5.10
C HIS A 221 2.53 12.22 -6.36
N SER A 222 1.77 11.18 -6.71
CA SER A 222 0.90 11.18 -7.90
C SER A 222 -0.37 10.34 -7.69
N GLN A 223 -1.43 10.68 -8.42
CA GLN A 223 -2.68 9.90 -8.43
C GLN A 223 -2.41 8.44 -8.84
N LYS A 224 -1.50 8.20 -9.79
CA LYS A 224 -1.17 6.84 -10.25
C LYS A 224 -0.67 5.96 -9.10
N ILE A 225 0.25 6.49 -8.28
CA ILE A 225 0.80 5.75 -7.13
C ILE A 225 -0.27 5.52 -6.07
N ALA A 226 -1.09 6.54 -5.77
CA ALA A 226 -2.21 6.38 -4.85
C ALA A 226 -3.18 5.27 -5.29
N MET A 227 -3.53 5.20 -6.58
CA MET A 227 -4.35 4.11 -7.12
C MET A 227 -3.64 2.75 -7.02
N THR A 228 -2.33 2.68 -7.31
CA THR A 228 -1.56 1.44 -7.12
C THR A 228 -1.63 0.94 -5.67
N TYR A 229 -1.58 1.85 -4.68
CA TYR A 229 -1.68 1.45 -3.28
C TYR A 229 -3.07 0.95 -2.94
N ILE A 230 -4.12 1.64 -3.41
CA ILE A 230 -5.50 1.23 -3.23
C ILE A 230 -5.71 -0.18 -3.79
N ASP A 231 -5.26 -0.45 -5.02
CA ASP A 231 -5.40 -1.76 -5.66
C ASP A 231 -4.63 -2.85 -4.90
N ALA A 232 -3.47 -2.53 -4.35
CA ALA A 232 -2.65 -3.45 -3.55
C ALA A 232 -3.22 -3.70 -2.14
N MET A 233 -3.98 -2.75 -1.58
CA MET A 233 -4.66 -2.88 -0.29
C MET A 233 -5.99 -3.65 -0.39
N ASP A 234 -6.59 -3.75 -1.57
CA ASP A 234 -7.89 -4.39 -1.81
C ASP A 234 -8.04 -5.79 -1.16
N PRO A 235 -7.03 -6.70 -1.23
CA PRO A 235 -7.12 -8.02 -0.60
C PRO A 235 -7.17 -8.00 0.93
N TYR A 236 -6.74 -6.91 1.56
CA TYR A 236 -6.61 -6.76 3.02
C TYR A 236 -7.74 -5.91 3.63
N GLN A 237 -8.74 -5.58 2.82
CA GLN A 237 -9.92 -4.87 3.29
C GLN A 237 -10.70 -5.77 4.26
N PRO A 238 -11.18 -5.22 5.39
CA PRO A 238 -11.87 -6.02 6.39
C PRO A 238 -13.12 -6.67 5.80
N ILE A 239 -13.24 -7.99 5.95
CA ILE A 239 -14.47 -8.75 5.67
C ILE A 239 -15.37 -8.63 6.92
N GLU A 240 -16.70 -8.67 6.77
CA GLU A 240 -17.77 -8.27 7.72
C GLU A 240 -17.59 -8.54 9.24
N GLU A 241 -16.71 -9.45 9.66
CA GLU A 241 -16.47 -9.82 11.06
C GLU A 241 -15.00 -9.63 11.53
N GLU A 242 -14.09 -9.21 10.66
CA GLU A 242 -12.67 -9.02 10.97
C GLU A 242 -12.38 -7.57 11.38
N GLU A 243 -11.55 -7.39 12.41
CA GLU A 243 -11.07 -6.05 12.77
C GLU A 243 -10.19 -5.49 11.63
N PRO A 244 -10.33 -4.20 11.29
CA PRO A 244 -9.50 -3.58 10.28
C PRO A 244 -8.03 -3.62 10.71
N ARG A 245 -7.16 -4.01 9.77
CA ARG A 245 -5.71 -3.97 9.95
C ARG A 245 -5.26 -2.53 10.20
N ARG A 246 -4.43 -2.31 11.23
CA ARG A 246 -4.04 -0.95 11.63
C ARG A 246 -3.24 -0.24 10.54
N TRP A 247 -2.41 -1.00 9.83
CA TRP A 247 -1.60 -0.47 8.73
C TRP A 247 -2.47 -0.05 7.53
N VAL A 248 -3.59 -0.74 7.26
CA VAL A 248 -4.54 -0.39 6.19
C VAL A 248 -5.18 0.97 6.49
N GLU A 249 -5.70 1.15 7.70
CA GLU A 249 -6.30 2.43 8.11
C GLU A 249 -5.30 3.59 8.01
N ALA A 250 -4.06 3.38 8.44
CA ALA A 250 -2.99 4.37 8.39
C ALA A 250 -2.66 4.76 6.93
N LEU A 251 -2.46 3.77 6.05
CA LEU A 251 -2.11 4.02 4.66
C LEU A 251 -3.27 4.63 3.87
N GLU A 252 -4.51 4.23 4.16
CA GLU A 252 -5.70 4.88 3.59
C GLU A 252 -5.82 6.34 4.00
N GLU A 253 -5.55 6.67 5.28
CA GLU A 253 -5.56 8.05 5.74
C GLU A 253 -4.47 8.89 5.05
N ASP A 254 -3.28 8.30 4.83
CA ASP A 254 -2.21 8.94 4.06
C ASP A 254 -2.63 9.18 2.59
N VAL A 255 -3.28 8.19 1.96
CA VAL A 255 -3.84 8.33 0.60
C VAL A 255 -4.91 9.42 0.57
N VAL A 256 -5.86 9.43 1.50
CA VAL A 256 -6.91 10.47 1.58
C VAL A 256 -6.30 11.85 1.81
N SER A 257 -5.34 11.96 2.72
CA SER A 257 -4.62 13.21 3.00
C SER A 257 -3.88 13.72 1.75
N PHE A 258 -3.20 12.84 1.00
CA PHE A 258 -2.59 13.16 -0.29
C PHE A 258 -3.65 13.62 -1.31
N MET A 259 -4.74 12.89 -1.48
CA MET A 259 -5.80 13.21 -2.45
C MET A 259 -6.49 14.55 -2.12
N VAL A 260 -6.63 14.87 -0.83
CA VAL A 260 -7.31 16.08 -0.35
C VAL A 260 -6.41 17.30 -0.34
N LYS A 261 -5.17 17.19 0.12
CA LYS A 261 -4.23 18.32 0.24
C LYS A 261 -3.21 18.36 -0.88
N GLY A 262 -2.54 17.25 -1.13
CA GLY A 262 -1.44 17.14 -2.10
C GLY A 262 -1.93 17.31 -3.53
N LEU A 263 -2.80 16.40 -3.99
CA LEU A 263 -3.30 16.38 -5.36
C LEU A 263 -4.11 17.64 -5.69
N SER A 264 -4.94 18.12 -4.77
CA SER A 264 -5.72 19.34 -4.97
C SER A 264 -4.83 20.57 -5.16
N ALA A 265 -3.71 20.66 -4.44
CA ALA A 265 -2.73 21.71 -4.59
C ALA A 265 -1.92 21.57 -5.88
N GLN A 266 -1.46 20.35 -6.22
CA GLN A 266 -0.73 20.06 -7.47
C GLN A 266 -1.54 20.44 -8.71
N LEU A 267 -2.86 20.21 -8.67
CA LEU A 267 -3.76 20.53 -9.78
C LEU A 267 -4.21 22.00 -9.77
N GLU A 268 -3.90 22.78 -8.74
CA GLU A 268 -4.48 24.11 -8.52
C GLU A 268 -6.02 24.07 -8.62
N ALA A 269 -6.61 23.02 -8.04
CA ALA A 269 -8.03 22.70 -8.22
C ALA A 269 -8.95 23.74 -7.58
N PHE A 270 -8.45 24.48 -6.59
CA PHE A 270 -9.19 25.52 -5.88
C PHE A 270 -8.33 26.76 -5.67
N SER A 271 -8.94 27.94 -5.86
CA SER A 271 -8.29 29.21 -5.56
C SER A 271 -8.35 29.47 -4.05
N THR A 272 -7.19 29.56 -3.42
CA THR A 272 -7.03 29.95 -2.02
C THR A 272 -6.97 31.48 -1.83
N SER A 273 -6.79 32.23 -2.92
CA SER A 273 -6.52 33.67 -2.92
C SER A 273 -7.75 34.55 -3.07
N VAL A 274 -8.84 34.05 -3.65
CA VAL A 274 -10.04 34.86 -3.92
C VAL A 274 -11.19 34.44 -3.03
N LYS A 275 -11.30 35.02 -1.82
CA LYS A 275 -12.52 34.92 -1.02
C LYS A 275 -13.59 35.84 -1.61
N VAL A 276 -14.46 35.30 -2.47
CA VAL A 276 -15.61 36.07 -2.95
C VAL A 276 -16.69 36.00 -1.87
N SER A 277 -16.82 37.06 -1.06
CA SER A 277 -17.96 37.17 -0.15
C SER A 277 -19.22 37.51 -0.94
N GLY A 278 -19.88 36.49 -1.49
CA GLY A 278 -21.30 36.62 -1.80
C GLY A 278 -22.06 36.62 -0.47
N ASN A 279 -22.75 37.71 -0.13
CA ASN A 279 -23.68 37.75 1.00
C ASN A 279 -24.92 36.90 0.67
N VAL A 280 -24.75 35.57 0.53
CA VAL A 280 -25.86 34.64 0.33
C VAL A 280 -26.32 34.18 1.71
N VAL A 281 -27.61 34.25 1.98
CA VAL A 281 -28.17 33.79 3.25
C VAL A 281 -28.98 32.53 2.96
N ILE A 282 -28.63 31.42 3.61
CA ILE A 282 -29.41 30.18 3.58
C ILE A 282 -30.10 30.06 4.94
N GLY A 283 -31.38 30.43 5.00
CA GLY A 283 -32.12 30.51 6.26
C GLY A 283 -31.65 31.70 7.11
N GLN A 284 -31.10 31.42 8.29
CA GLN A 284 -30.40 32.42 9.13
C GLN A 284 -28.86 32.35 9.02
N VAL A 285 -28.32 31.43 8.21
CA VAL A 285 -26.88 31.25 8.06
C VAL A 285 -26.37 32.13 6.92
N ASN A 286 -25.41 33.01 7.22
CA ASN A 286 -24.64 33.71 6.19
C ASN A 286 -23.73 32.69 5.49
N ALA A 287 -24.18 32.18 4.36
CA ALA A 287 -23.35 31.39 3.46
C ALA A 287 -22.54 32.35 2.58
N CYS A 288 -21.27 32.56 2.93
CA CYS A 288 -20.34 33.22 2.02
C CYS A 288 -20.19 32.34 0.77
N GLY A 289 -20.81 32.71 -0.34
CA GLY A 289 -20.95 31.80 -1.48
C GLY A 289 -19.94 32.05 -2.59
N TYR A 290 -19.26 30.97 -3.00
CA TYR A 290 -18.63 30.84 -4.30
C TYR A 290 -19.60 31.26 -5.43
N MET A 291 -19.22 32.30 -6.18
CA MET A 291 -19.93 32.75 -7.37
C MET A 291 -19.16 32.30 -8.62
N PRO A 292 -19.63 31.28 -9.36
CA PRO A 292 -18.96 30.80 -10.57
C PRO A 292 -18.71 31.90 -11.60
N SER A 293 -19.58 32.90 -11.65
CA SER A 293 -19.48 34.06 -12.56
C SER A 293 -18.40 35.08 -12.17
N ARG A 294 -17.89 35.04 -10.93
CA ARG A 294 -16.91 35.99 -10.39
C ARG A 294 -15.57 35.35 -10.05
N THR A 295 -15.50 34.02 -10.07
CA THR A 295 -14.26 33.29 -9.85
C THR A 295 -13.62 32.89 -11.17
N PRO A 296 -12.30 33.08 -11.33
CA PRO A 296 -11.58 32.55 -12.48
C PRO A 296 -11.82 31.04 -12.66
N PRO A 297 -11.78 30.52 -13.90
CA PRO A 297 -11.86 29.10 -14.15
C PRO A 297 -10.78 28.35 -13.35
N MET A 298 -11.20 27.42 -12.49
CA MET A 298 -10.26 26.57 -11.75
C MET A 298 -9.73 25.48 -12.66
N ARG A 299 -8.46 25.59 -13.05
CA ARG A 299 -7.81 24.72 -14.03
C ARG A 299 -7.90 23.23 -13.64
N GLY A 300 -7.58 22.91 -12.39
CA GLY A 300 -7.58 21.52 -11.90
C GLY A 300 -8.91 20.99 -11.39
N PHE A 301 -9.99 21.80 -11.38
CA PHE A 301 -11.25 21.41 -10.75
C PHE A 301 -11.84 20.15 -11.41
N MET A 302 -11.84 20.08 -12.73
CA MET A 302 -12.36 18.92 -13.46
C MET A 302 -11.43 17.72 -13.40
N ASP A 303 -10.12 17.94 -13.32
CA ASP A 303 -9.13 16.85 -13.24
C ASP A 303 -9.18 16.19 -11.85
N LEU A 304 -9.29 16.99 -10.79
CA LEU A 304 -9.52 16.48 -9.44
C LEU A 304 -10.87 15.75 -9.35
N ALA A 305 -11.92 16.29 -9.99
CA ALA A 305 -13.22 15.64 -10.00
C ALA A 305 -13.17 14.26 -10.68
N ARG A 306 -12.43 14.14 -11.78
CA ARG A 306 -12.17 12.84 -12.43
C ARG A 306 -11.34 11.92 -11.55
N ALA A 307 -10.31 12.44 -10.89
CA ALA A 307 -9.49 11.66 -9.98
C ALA A 307 -10.31 11.05 -8.84
N TYR A 308 -11.19 11.85 -8.21
CA TYR A 308 -12.06 11.36 -7.14
C TYR A 308 -13.10 10.37 -7.65
N SER A 309 -13.62 10.56 -8.88
CA SER A 309 -14.59 9.63 -9.46
C SER A 309 -14.02 8.24 -9.81
N ALA A 310 -12.69 8.10 -9.82
CA ALA A 310 -12.00 6.84 -10.05
C ALA A 310 -11.68 6.07 -8.76
N LEU A 311 -11.87 6.69 -7.59
CA LEU A 311 -11.62 6.05 -6.30
C LEU A 311 -12.72 5.02 -5.96
N PRO A 312 -12.40 4.01 -5.12
CA PRO A 312 -13.41 3.23 -4.43
C PRO A 312 -14.41 4.12 -3.68
N LEU A 313 -15.65 3.64 -3.53
CA LEU A 313 -16.75 4.48 -3.07
C LEU A 313 -16.48 5.12 -1.71
N HIS A 314 -15.96 4.32 -0.78
CA HIS A 314 -15.66 4.75 0.59
C HIS A 314 -14.58 5.85 0.62
N LEU A 315 -13.48 5.72 -0.15
CA LEU A 315 -12.44 6.75 -0.23
C LEU A 315 -12.93 8.01 -0.96
N MET A 316 -13.74 7.86 -2.01
CA MET A 316 -14.34 9.00 -2.69
C MET A 316 -15.18 9.84 -1.72
N ILE A 317 -16.04 9.18 -0.93
CA ILE A 317 -16.87 9.87 0.07
C ILE A 317 -15.99 10.52 1.13
N ARG A 318 -15.01 9.78 1.69
CA ARG A 318 -14.05 10.32 2.68
C ARG A 318 -13.37 11.57 2.15
N CYS A 319 -12.87 11.57 0.92
CA CYS A 319 -12.23 12.75 0.30
C CYS A 319 -13.21 13.92 0.13
N LEU A 320 -14.44 13.65 -0.32
CA LEU A 320 -15.48 14.67 -0.53
C LEU A 320 -15.94 15.32 0.79
N GLU A 321 -15.92 14.60 1.89
CA GLU A 321 -16.34 15.05 3.22
C GLU A 321 -15.18 15.52 4.11
N HIS A 322 -13.94 15.24 3.72
CA HIS A 322 -12.73 15.54 4.49
C HIS A 322 -12.59 17.04 4.84
N PRO A 323 -12.47 17.43 6.12
CA PRO A 323 -12.49 18.84 6.52
C PRO A 323 -11.36 19.69 5.93
N ALA A 324 -10.22 19.08 5.57
CA ALA A 324 -9.08 19.78 4.98
C ALA A 324 -9.17 20.00 3.46
N LEU A 325 -10.27 19.64 2.80
CA LEU A 325 -10.46 19.95 1.38
C LEU A 325 -10.41 21.48 1.19
N PRO A 326 -9.56 22.03 0.30
CA PRO A 326 -9.31 23.46 0.23
C PRO A 326 -10.39 24.22 -0.57
N VAL A 327 -11.65 23.91 -0.27
CA VAL A 327 -12.85 24.62 -0.73
C VAL A 327 -13.16 25.78 0.21
N GLN A 328 -13.69 26.86 -0.34
CA GLN A 328 -13.97 28.09 0.41
C GLN A 328 -15.18 27.97 1.33
N ASP A 329 -16.21 27.26 0.87
CA ASP A 329 -17.51 27.17 1.54
C ASP A 329 -18.28 25.90 1.14
N ALA A 330 -19.37 25.62 1.85
CA ALA A 330 -20.21 24.45 1.62
C ALA A 330 -20.93 24.44 0.26
N ILE A 331 -21.18 25.61 -0.36
CA ILE A 331 -21.77 25.70 -1.70
C ILE A 331 -20.75 25.26 -2.75
N GLN A 332 -19.51 25.75 -2.69
CA GLN A 332 -18.43 25.30 -3.58
C GLN A 332 -18.17 23.80 -3.41
N ARG A 333 -18.16 23.34 -2.16
CA ARG A 333 -17.99 21.93 -1.81
C ARG A 333 -19.11 21.07 -2.40
N ASN A 334 -20.36 21.51 -2.26
CA ASN A 334 -21.51 20.83 -2.83
C ASN A 334 -21.47 20.79 -4.36
N LEU A 335 -21.09 21.91 -4.99
CA LEU A 335 -20.92 21.98 -6.45
C LEU A 335 -19.87 20.97 -6.94
N PHE A 336 -18.71 20.92 -6.27
CA PHE A 336 -17.64 19.98 -6.59
C PHE A 336 -18.10 18.52 -6.41
N ALA A 337 -18.70 18.20 -5.26
CA ALA A 337 -19.19 16.85 -4.98
C ALA A 337 -20.25 16.39 -6.00
N ARG A 338 -21.19 17.28 -6.37
CA ARG A 338 -22.17 16.98 -7.41
C ARG A 338 -21.51 16.69 -8.75
N LYS A 339 -20.40 17.37 -9.09
CA LYS A 339 -19.66 17.10 -10.32
C LYS A 339 -18.98 15.72 -10.27
N VAL A 340 -18.34 15.36 -9.17
CA VAL A 340 -17.77 14.02 -8.96
C VAL A 340 -18.85 12.94 -9.11
N LEU A 341 -19.96 13.07 -8.38
CA LEU A 341 -21.07 12.12 -8.42
C LEU A 341 -21.71 12.01 -9.82
N THR A 342 -21.76 13.13 -10.57
CA THR A 342 -22.24 13.12 -11.96
C THR A 342 -21.34 12.28 -12.85
N ILE A 343 -20.01 12.44 -12.73
CA ILE A 343 -19.03 11.65 -13.51
C ILE A 343 -19.14 10.16 -13.17
N VAL A 344 -19.27 9.83 -11.88
CA VAL A 344 -19.47 8.44 -11.42
C VAL A 344 -20.73 7.85 -12.06
N SER A 345 -21.84 8.59 -12.02
CA SER A 345 -23.10 8.13 -12.62
C SER A 345 -23.06 7.99 -14.14
N SER A 346 -22.26 8.82 -14.84
CA SER A 346 -22.15 8.76 -16.31
C SER A 346 -21.22 7.66 -16.80
N ASN A 347 -20.24 7.26 -15.99
CA ASN A 347 -19.21 6.31 -16.39
C ASN A 347 -19.60 4.83 -16.19
N ASN A 348 -20.78 4.53 -15.64
CA ASN A 348 -21.25 3.15 -15.39
C ASN A 348 -20.24 2.27 -14.60
N THR A 349 -19.25 2.85 -13.92
CA THR A 349 -18.28 2.11 -13.09
C THR A 349 -18.92 1.51 -11.85
N PHE A 350 -20.09 2.03 -11.46
CA PHE A 350 -21.00 1.34 -10.56
C PHE A 350 -22.09 0.70 -11.41
N HIS A 351 -22.27 -0.61 -11.28
CA HIS A 351 -23.52 -1.28 -11.64
C HIS A 351 -24.66 -0.73 -10.76
N GLN A 352 -25.07 0.53 -10.97
CA GLN A 352 -26.37 1.00 -10.53
C GLN A 352 -27.39 0.22 -11.37
N ARG A 353 -27.78 -0.96 -10.86
CA ARG A 353 -29.11 -1.51 -11.18
C ARG A 353 -30.09 -0.36 -10.96
N SER A 354 -31.07 -0.20 -11.84
CA SER A 354 -32.08 0.87 -11.79
C SER A 354 -32.89 0.95 -10.48
N SER A 355 -32.62 0.05 -9.52
CA SER A 355 -33.21 -0.04 -8.19
C SER A 355 -32.33 0.48 -7.04
N GLU A 356 -31.04 0.76 -7.24
CA GLU A 356 -30.18 1.29 -6.16
C GLU A 356 -30.39 2.80 -5.99
N PRO A 357 -30.59 3.30 -4.75
CA PRO A 357 -30.80 4.72 -4.48
C PRO A 357 -29.57 5.54 -4.89
N GLN A 358 -29.80 6.59 -5.68
CA GLN A 358 -28.76 7.46 -6.22
C GLN A 358 -28.02 8.20 -5.10
N LEU A 359 -26.68 8.25 -5.19
CA LEU A 359 -25.87 9.06 -4.27
C LEU A 359 -26.03 10.55 -4.61
N ILE A 360 -26.32 11.35 -3.59
CA ILE A 360 -26.44 12.81 -3.68
C ILE A 360 -25.55 13.47 -2.64
N ALA A 361 -25.11 14.71 -2.90
CA ALA A 361 -24.42 15.53 -1.92
C ALA A 361 -25.40 16.54 -1.31
N VAL A 362 -25.52 16.56 0.00
CA VAL A 362 -26.33 17.51 0.76
C VAL A 362 -25.43 18.46 1.55
N MET A 363 -25.79 19.74 1.59
CA MET A 363 -25.09 20.70 2.45
C MET A 363 -25.45 20.43 3.92
N LYS A 364 -24.44 20.47 4.78
CA LYS A 364 -24.57 20.29 6.22
C LYS A 364 -24.10 21.57 6.90
N PHE A 365 -25.01 22.21 7.62
CA PHE A 365 -24.76 23.45 8.36
C PHE A 365 -24.76 23.12 9.86
N ASP A 366 -23.62 22.69 10.39
CA ASP A 366 -23.41 22.56 11.83
C ASP A 366 -22.75 23.85 12.32
N LYS A 367 -23.18 24.40 13.47
CA LYS A 367 -22.69 25.66 14.07
C LYS A 367 -21.17 25.89 13.85
N GLY A 368 -20.81 26.64 12.80
CA GLY A 368 -19.42 27.01 12.45
C GLY A 368 -18.61 26.00 11.62
N LYS A 369 -19.20 24.89 11.17
CA LYS A 369 -18.60 23.87 10.28
C LYS A 369 -19.55 23.58 9.11
N ASP A 370 -19.65 24.54 8.20
CA ASP A 370 -20.39 24.36 6.96
C ASP A 370 -19.64 23.35 6.06
N THR A 371 -20.25 22.20 5.81
CA THR A 371 -19.66 21.10 5.02
C THR A 371 -20.72 20.43 4.14
N ILE A 372 -20.41 19.26 3.60
CA ILE A 372 -21.37 18.40 2.91
C ILE A 372 -21.43 17.03 3.58
N ALA A 373 -22.51 16.30 3.31
CA ALA A 373 -22.59 14.86 3.47
C ALA A 373 -22.99 14.23 2.12
N VAL A 374 -22.38 13.09 1.77
CA VAL A 374 -22.77 12.24 0.65
C VAL A 374 -23.67 11.14 1.19
N VAL A 375 -24.81 10.97 0.52
CA VAL A 375 -25.93 10.23 1.08
C VAL A 375 -26.76 9.57 -0.01
N ARG A 376 -27.48 8.50 0.34
CA ARG A 376 -28.37 7.81 -0.61
C ARG A 376 -29.75 8.49 -0.66
N GLU A 377 -30.18 8.85 -1.86
CA GLU A 377 -31.50 9.42 -2.13
C GLU A 377 -32.58 8.33 -1.99
N THR A 378 -33.50 8.50 -1.04
CA THR A 378 -34.65 7.59 -0.89
C THR A 378 -35.91 8.23 -1.47
N GLY A 379 -36.83 7.42 -2.01
CA GLY A 379 -38.03 7.86 -2.74
C GLY A 379 -39.12 8.56 -1.91
N LEU A 380 -38.82 9.10 -0.73
CA LEU A 380 -39.79 9.74 0.15
C LEU A 380 -39.91 11.26 -0.08
N LYS A 381 -41.16 11.74 -0.01
CA LYS A 381 -41.68 13.03 -0.51
C LYS A 381 -40.81 14.25 -0.19
N LYS A 382 -40.58 15.09 -1.22
CA LYS A 382 -40.21 16.51 -1.12
C LYS A 382 -41.07 17.23 -0.06
N GLY A 383 -40.53 17.42 1.14
CA GLY A 383 -41.11 18.37 2.11
C GLY A 383 -40.83 19.83 1.73
N CYS A 384 -41.71 20.77 2.14
CA CYS A 384 -41.43 22.20 2.07
C CYS A 384 -40.25 22.57 2.98
N TRP A 385 -39.38 23.46 2.51
CA TRP A 385 -38.33 24.05 3.33
C TRP A 385 -39.00 25.00 4.34
N ASP A 386 -38.79 24.77 5.64
CA ASP A 386 -39.20 25.70 6.69
C ASP A 386 -37.95 26.37 7.29
N PRO A 387 -37.65 27.62 6.93
CA PRO A 387 -36.51 28.37 7.46
C PRO A 387 -36.57 28.55 8.99
N LYS A 388 -37.75 28.42 9.62
CA LYS A 388 -37.96 28.62 11.06
C LYS A 388 -37.37 27.50 11.91
N LEU A 389 -37.09 26.34 11.33
CA LEU A 389 -36.46 25.20 12.05
C LEU A 389 -34.96 25.40 12.31
N TYR A 390 -34.36 26.46 11.78
CA TYR A 390 -32.94 26.78 11.89
C TYR A 390 -32.70 28.11 12.63
N ASP A 391 -33.61 28.43 13.56
CA ASP A 391 -33.51 29.63 14.40
C ASP A 391 -32.41 29.43 15.47
N LEU A 392 -31.33 30.21 15.38
CA LEU A 392 -30.19 30.15 16.31
C LEU A 392 -30.58 30.56 17.73
N HIS A 393 -31.76 31.17 17.91
CA HIS A 393 -32.28 31.65 19.18
C HIS A 393 -33.26 30.69 19.87
N ALA A 394 -33.55 29.51 19.29
CA ALA A 394 -34.57 28.59 19.80
C ALA A 394 -34.02 27.35 20.56
N MET A 395 -32.74 27.34 20.96
CA MET A 395 -32.18 26.33 21.89
C MET A 395 -31.28 26.96 22.94
#